data_AF-A0A2G5U0U0-F1
#
_entry.id   AF-A0A2G5U0U0-F1
#
_cell.length_a   1.000
_cell.length_b   1.000
_cell.length_c   1.000
_cell.angle_alpha   90.00
_cell.angle_beta   90.00
_cell.angle_gamma   90.00
#
_symmetry.space_group_name_H-M   'P 1'
#
loop_
_entity.id
_entity.type
_entity.pdbx_description
1 polymer ?
#
loop_
_entity_poly.entity_id
_entity_poly.type
_entity_poly.pdbx_seq_one_letter_code
_entity_poly.pdbx_strand_id
1 'polypeptide(L)'
;MTRLPSTGIFTAWCATIAPNHWLKLILFFALYFNYLAMSFPFLMPVVRFVIVAFPKSHVRINTNIVRYGVPLTIVFPICFTFYLIPALGVCKQRAAPYPFGAIWIYYINSAFGLRNSFFHLYNLIFWMTVSVIANLLLFYQVRRARSKLIRAQTSGASKKAHTSITITTLAMIAFYVTNGSFLLMYIFYYGTTSYFSYAEIMRPFGNDLQTCVVTWVFYLTHPAFQQRTTSSDLIFSTSSSFRRRAENSVF
;
A
#
# COMPACT_ATOMS: atom_id res chain seq x y z
N MET A 1 6.56 1.69 14.94
CA MET A 1 6.98 2.61 16.01
C MET A 1 6.85 4.03 15.47
N THR A 2 6.05 4.86 16.14
CA THR A 2 5.85 6.28 15.77
C THR A 2 6.94 7.12 16.45
N ARG A 3 7.70 7.88 15.65
CA ARG A 3 8.73 8.79 16.16
C ARG A 3 8.04 10.05 16.65
N LEU A 4 8.28 10.42 17.89
CA LEU A 4 7.95 11.74 18.40
C LEU A 4 9.21 12.60 18.32
N PRO A 5 9.15 13.82 17.75
CA PRO A 5 10.29 14.71 17.71
C PRO A 5 10.78 15.03 19.13
N SER A 6 12.07 15.34 19.27
CA SER A 6 12.71 15.77 20.52
C SER A 6 12.27 17.19 20.89
N THR A 7 10.97 17.41 21.09
CA THR A 7 10.41 18.69 21.49
C THR A 7 9.89 18.60 22.93
N GLY A 8 10.41 19.48 23.77
CA GLY A 8 10.42 19.34 25.24
C GLY A 8 9.07 19.20 25.93
N ILE A 9 7.99 19.76 25.38
CA ILE A 9 6.67 19.75 26.07
C ILE A 9 6.08 18.34 26.07
N PHE A 10 6.03 17.68 24.91
CA PHE A 10 5.48 16.33 24.82
C PHE A 10 6.38 15.32 25.50
N THR A 11 7.70 15.49 25.38
CA THR A 11 8.67 14.55 25.96
C THR A 11 8.73 14.66 27.48
N ALA A 12 8.67 15.88 28.04
CA ALA A 12 8.56 16.09 29.48
C ALA A 12 7.24 15.54 30.02
N TRP A 13 6.11 15.75 29.32
CA TRP A 13 4.82 15.19 29.68
C TRP A 13 4.82 13.65 29.65
N CYS A 14 5.45 13.03 28.64
CA CYS A 14 5.59 11.57 28.56
C CYS A 14 6.46 11.02 29.71
N ALA A 15 7.46 11.77 30.17
CA ALA A 15 8.36 11.36 31.26
C ALA A 15 7.70 11.44 32.65
N THR A 16 6.69 12.31 32.84
CA THR A 16 5.98 12.45 34.12
C THR A 16 4.81 11.49 34.29
N ILE A 17 4.39 10.80 33.22
CA ILE A 17 3.23 9.90 33.24
C ILE A 17 3.62 8.48 33.62
N ALA A 18 2.94 7.96 34.64
CA ALA A 18 2.99 6.55 35.03
C ALA A 18 2.38 5.63 33.94
N PRO A 19 2.74 4.33 33.89
CA PRO A 19 2.22 3.40 32.90
C PRO A 19 0.69 3.43 32.82
N ASN A 20 0.14 3.68 31.62
CA ASN A 20 -1.30 3.90 31.45
C ASN A 20 -1.85 3.12 30.25
N HIS A 21 -3.11 2.69 30.35
CA HIS A 21 -3.84 2.08 29.25
C HIS A 21 -4.15 3.07 28.12
N TRP A 22 -4.27 4.37 28.38
CA TRP A 22 -4.43 5.37 27.32
C TRP A 22 -3.25 5.41 26.34
N LEU A 23 -2.03 5.31 26.87
CA LEU A 23 -0.82 5.29 26.06
C LEU A 23 -0.73 4.03 25.19
N LYS A 24 -1.27 2.91 25.69
CA LYS A 24 -1.40 1.64 24.94
C LYS A 24 -2.30 1.80 23.71
N LEU A 25 -3.32 2.66 23.80
CA LEU A 25 -4.33 2.86 22.75
C LEU A 25 -3.71 3.52 21.51
N ILE A 26 -2.81 4.49 21.71
CA ILE A 26 -2.01 5.11 20.63
C ILE A 26 -1.16 4.05 19.91
N LEU A 27 -0.49 3.19 20.68
CA LEU A 27 0.34 2.13 20.14
C LEU A 27 -0.50 1.06 19.43
N PHE A 28 -1.67 0.72 19.98
CA PHE A 28 -2.63 -0.19 19.37
C PHE A 28 -3.05 0.32 17.99
N PHE A 29 -3.48 1.58 17.89
CA PHE A 29 -3.85 2.17 16.61
C PHE A 29 -2.67 2.20 15.64
N ALA A 30 -1.48 2.56 16.10
CA ALA A 30 -0.29 2.55 15.24
C ALA A 30 -0.02 1.15 14.69
N LEU A 31 -0.09 0.10 15.50
CA LEU A 31 0.08 -1.28 15.06
C LEU A 31 -1.03 -1.72 14.12
N TYR A 32 -2.28 -1.42 14.49
CA TYR A 32 -3.48 -1.69 13.71
C TYR A 32 -3.38 -1.13 12.28
N PHE A 33 -3.05 0.17 12.14
CA PHE A 33 -2.88 0.78 10.83
C PHE A 33 -1.68 0.22 10.06
N ASN A 34 -0.60 -0.21 10.73
CA ASN A 34 0.52 -0.87 10.05
C ASN A 34 0.10 -2.23 9.46
N TYR A 35 -0.70 -3.02 10.19
CA TYR A 35 -1.23 -4.29 9.67
C TYR A 35 -2.19 -4.04 8.51
N LEU A 36 -3.08 -3.05 8.62
CA LEU A 36 -3.95 -2.64 7.51
C LEU A 36 -3.16 -2.22 6.26
N ALA A 37 -2.12 -1.41 6.44
CA ALA A 37 -1.27 -0.95 5.35
C ALA A 37 -0.55 -2.11 4.65
N MET A 38 -0.34 -3.25 5.32
CA MET A 38 0.21 -4.46 4.70
C MET A 38 -0.86 -5.28 3.97
N SER A 39 -2.06 -5.39 4.53
CA SER A 39 -3.11 -6.25 3.98
C SER A 39 -3.92 -5.60 2.84
N PHE A 40 -4.21 -4.29 2.90
CA PHE A 40 -4.97 -3.61 1.84
C PHE A 40 -4.34 -3.69 0.45
N PRO A 41 -3.01 -3.53 0.29
CA PRO A 41 -2.36 -3.65 -1.01
C PRO A 41 -2.54 -5.01 -1.66
N PHE A 42 -2.79 -6.09 -0.91
CA PHE A 42 -3.07 -7.41 -1.50
C PHE A 42 -4.43 -7.47 -2.23
N LEU A 43 -5.43 -6.73 -1.76
CA LEU A 43 -6.74 -6.71 -2.41
C LEU A 43 -6.63 -6.15 -3.84
N MET A 44 -5.70 -5.21 -4.09
CA MET A 44 -5.53 -4.57 -5.39
C MET A 44 -5.18 -5.57 -6.53
N PRO A 45 -4.14 -6.43 -6.40
CA PRO A 45 -3.89 -7.54 -7.33
C PRO A 45 -5.07 -8.48 -7.51
N VAL A 46 -5.77 -8.85 -6.44
CA VAL A 46 -6.89 -9.81 -6.50
C VAL A 46 -8.05 -9.27 -7.34
N VAL A 47 -8.44 -8.02 -7.08
CA VAL A 47 -9.48 -7.32 -7.85
C VAL A 47 -9.10 -7.24 -9.32
N ARG A 48 -7.85 -6.84 -9.61
CA ARG A 48 -7.35 -6.75 -11.00
C ARG A 48 -7.27 -8.11 -11.69
N PHE A 49 -6.89 -9.16 -10.96
CA PHE A 49 -6.87 -10.52 -11.48
C PHE A 49 -8.26 -10.98 -11.92
N VAL A 50 -9.29 -10.74 -11.10
CA VAL A 50 -10.68 -11.11 -11.42
C VAL A 50 -11.18 -10.39 -12.68
N ILE A 51 -10.85 -9.11 -12.85
CA ILE A 51 -11.23 -8.34 -14.05
C ILE A 51 -10.63 -8.94 -15.32
N VAL A 52 -9.35 -9.36 -15.27
CA VAL A 52 -8.66 -9.96 -16.42
C VAL A 52 -9.12 -11.40 -16.67
N ALA A 53 -9.35 -12.19 -15.61
CA ALA A 53 -9.73 -13.59 -15.72
C ALA A 53 -11.19 -13.78 -16.17
N PHE A 54 -12.12 -12.93 -15.69
CA PHE A 54 -13.56 -13.10 -15.89
C PHE A 54 -14.25 -11.80 -16.35
N PRO A 55 -14.00 -11.32 -17.59
CA PRO A 55 -14.49 -10.02 -18.05
C PRO A 55 -16.03 -9.89 -18.11
N LYS A 56 -16.79 -11.01 -18.18
CA LYS A 56 -18.26 -10.95 -18.22
C LYS A 56 -18.92 -10.89 -16.84
N SER A 57 -18.32 -11.51 -15.82
CA SER A 57 -18.88 -11.61 -14.46
C SER A 57 -18.07 -10.84 -13.41
N HIS A 58 -17.03 -10.10 -13.83
CA HIS A 58 -16.13 -9.37 -12.93
C HIS A 58 -16.88 -8.42 -11.98
N VAL A 59 -17.94 -7.75 -12.44
CA VAL A 59 -18.70 -6.79 -11.61
C VAL A 59 -19.28 -7.50 -10.38
N ARG A 60 -20.04 -8.59 -10.58
CA ARG A 60 -20.70 -9.31 -9.48
C ARG A 60 -19.68 -9.95 -8.53
N ILE A 61 -18.64 -10.57 -9.07
CA ILE A 61 -17.60 -11.22 -8.28
C ILE A 61 -16.80 -10.18 -7.48
N ASN A 62 -16.40 -9.08 -8.12
CA ASN A 62 -15.62 -8.04 -7.47
C ASN A 62 -16.41 -7.32 -6.38
N THR A 63 -17.70 -7.03 -6.62
CA THR A 63 -18.58 -6.46 -5.58
C THR A 63 -18.65 -7.38 -4.36
N ASN A 64 -18.75 -8.71 -4.56
CA ASN A 64 -18.74 -9.65 -3.44
C ASN A 64 -17.37 -9.69 -2.73
N ILE A 65 -16.27 -9.74 -3.49
CA ILE A 65 -14.91 -9.72 -2.92
C ILE A 65 -14.67 -8.46 -2.10
N VAL A 66 -15.06 -7.29 -2.59
CA VAL A 66 -14.90 -6.03 -1.83
C VAL A 66 -15.83 -6.01 -0.61
N ARG A 67 -17.09 -6.44 -0.77
CA ARG A 67 -18.09 -6.44 0.31
C ARG A 67 -17.70 -7.32 1.49
N TYR A 68 -17.10 -8.49 1.24
CA TYR A 68 -16.66 -9.41 2.30
C TYR A 68 -15.18 -9.26 2.66
N GLY A 69 -14.33 -8.94 1.69
CA GLY A 69 -12.88 -8.80 1.88
C GLY A 69 -12.50 -7.59 2.71
N VAL A 70 -13.09 -6.41 2.45
CA VAL A 70 -12.80 -5.19 3.22
C VAL A 70 -13.11 -5.35 4.73
N PRO A 71 -14.30 -5.80 5.16
CA PRO A 71 -14.56 -5.98 6.59
C PRO A 71 -13.67 -7.05 7.21
N LEU A 72 -13.37 -8.14 6.49
CA LEU A 72 -12.43 -9.16 6.97
C LEU A 72 -11.03 -8.59 7.17
N THR A 73 -10.54 -7.75 6.26
CA THR A 73 -9.26 -7.05 6.38
C THR A 73 -9.24 -6.06 7.55
N ILE A 74 -10.36 -5.43 7.88
CA ILE A 74 -10.51 -4.52 9.04
C ILE A 74 -10.48 -5.29 10.37
N VAL A 75 -11.14 -6.45 10.42
CA VAL A 75 -11.19 -7.29 11.64
C VAL A 75 -9.88 -8.04 11.87
N PHE A 76 -9.17 -8.39 10.80
CA PHE A 76 -7.93 -9.18 10.85
C PHE A 76 -6.88 -8.64 11.86
N PRO A 77 -6.46 -7.36 11.82
CA PRO A 77 -5.50 -6.84 12.79
C PRO A 77 -5.97 -6.92 14.25
N ILE A 78 -7.28 -6.88 14.52
CA ILE A 78 -7.84 -6.97 15.87
C ILE A 78 -7.58 -8.36 16.45
N CYS A 79 -7.79 -9.40 15.64
CA CYS A 79 -7.48 -10.79 16.03
C CYS A 79 -5.99 -10.97 16.35
N PHE A 80 -5.10 -10.33 15.59
CA PHE A 80 -3.65 -10.44 15.80
C PHE A 80 -3.10 -9.54 16.89
N THR A 81 -3.89 -8.61 17.45
CA THR A 81 -3.45 -7.67 18.50
C THR A 81 -3.97 -8.03 19.90
N PHE A 82 -4.55 -9.22 20.08
CA PHE A 82 -5.10 -9.69 21.36
C PHE A 82 -4.09 -9.64 22.52
N TYR A 83 -2.80 -9.87 22.23
CA TYR A 83 -1.75 -9.86 23.25
C TYR A 83 -1.49 -8.47 23.87
N LEU A 84 -2.02 -7.41 23.24
CA LEU A 84 -1.92 -6.03 23.73
C LEU A 84 -3.04 -5.65 24.71
N ILE A 85 -4.04 -6.52 24.92
CA ILE A 85 -5.17 -6.28 25.83
C ILE A 85 -4.70 -6.04 27.28
N PRO A 86 -3.89 -6.93 27.91
CA PRO A 86 -3.40 -6.72 29.27
C PRO A 86 -2.18 -5.78 29.36
N ALA A 87 -1.62 -5.36 28.23
CA ALA A 87 -0.39 -4.57 28.21
C ALA A 87 -0.61 -3.14 28.74
N LEU A 88 0.45 -2.59 29.34
CA LEU A 88 0.52 -1.19 29.76
C LEU A 88 1.43 -0.40 28.82
N GLY A 89 0.99 0.76 28.36
CA GLY A 89 1.82 1.66 27.55
C GLY A 89 2.74 2.48 28.44
N VAL A 90 4.02 2.55 28.07
CA VAL A 90 5.06 3.32 28.77
C VAL A 90 5.89 4.14 27.78
N CYS A 91 6.33 5.31 28.23
CA CYS A 91 7.30 6.11 27.51
C CYS A 91 8.72 5.62 27.86
N LYS A 92 9.54 5.30 26.86
CA LYS A 92 10.95 4.94 27.06
C LYS A 92 11.86 5.90 26.30
N GLN A 93 13.08 6.10 26.78
CA GLN A 93 14.12 6.79 26.03
C GLN A 93 14.64 5.87 24.92
N ARG A 94 14.86 6.41 23.72
CA ARG A 94 15.53 5.70 22.63
C ARG A 94 17.00 5.48 22.96
N ALA A 95 17.54 4.31 22.60
CA ALA A 95 18.97 4.02 22.71
C ALA A 95 19.81 4.86 21.71
N ALA A 96 21.13 4.91 21.91
CA ALA A 96 22.07 5.58 21.02
C ALA A 96 21.83 5.18 19.54
N PRO A 97 21.88 6.11 18.56
CA PRO A 97 22.53 7.42 18.53
C PRO A 97 21.58 8.62 18.80
N TYR A 98 20.37 8.40 19.31
CA TYR A 98 19.42 9.49 19.49
C TYR A 98 19.76 10.38 20.70
N PRO A 99 19.61 11.71 20.61
CA PRO A 99 19.86 12.61 21.72
C PRO A 99 18.87 12.41 22.86
N PHE A 100 19.25 12.87 24.05
CA PHE A 100 18.38 12.89 25.23
C PHE A 100 17.07 13.65 24.91
N GLY A 101 15.93 13.10 25.32
CA GLY A 101 14.61 13.63 24.97
C GLY A 101 13.96 12.96 23.75
N ALA A 102 14.68 12.12 23.00
CA ALA A 102 14.07 11.24 22.01
C ALA A 102 13.31 10.08 22.68
N ILE A 103 12.01 10.26 22.87
CA ILE A 103 11.13 9.28 23.51
C ILE A 103 10.37 8.48 22.45
N TRP A 104 10.14 7.20 22.74
CA TRP A 104 9.20 6.35 22.00
C TRP A 104 8.19 5.70 22.95
N ILE A 105 7.00 5.42 22.43
CA ILE A 105 5.96 4.71 23.16
C ILE A 105 6.19 3.21 23.00
N TYR A 106 6.33 2.52 24.11
CA TYR A 106 6.54 1.08 24.20
C TYR A 106 5.45 0.44 25.09
N TYR A 107 5.33 -0.88 25.07
CA TYR A 107 4.39 -1.61 25.93
C TYR A 107 5.14 -2.59 26.82
N ILE A 108 4.71 -2.71 28.07
CA ILE A 108 5.20 -3.71 29.03
C ILE A 108 4.05 -4.62 29.45
N ASN A 109 4.36 -5.80 29.98
CA ASN A 109 3.39 -6.78 30.47
C ASN A 109 2.41 -7.26 29.39
N SER A 110 2.91 -7.64 28.21
CA SER A 110 2.06 -8.28 27.19
C SER A 110 1.56 -9.65 27.63
N ALA A 111 0.39 -10.04 27.11
CA ALA A 111 -0.15 -11.37 27.35
C ALA A 111 0.87 -12.43 26.91
N PHE A 112 1.14 -13.42 27.76
CA PHE A 112 2.05 -14.53 27.49
C PHE A 112 3.50 -14.12 27.14
N GLY A 113 3.94 -12.90 27.48
CA GLY A 113 5.28 -12.41 27.12
C GLY A 113 5.51 -12.28 25.62
N LEU A 114 4.45 -12.26 24.82
CA LEU A 114 4.53 -12.25 23.36
C LEU A 114 5.10 -10.92 22.85
N ARG A 115 6.02 -11.02 21.89
CA ARG A 115 6.67 -9.87 21.24
C ARG A 115 6.07 -9.64 19.85
N ASN A 116 5.47 -8.47 19.64
CA ASN A 116 4.88 -8.04 18.37
C ASN A 116 5.82 -8.23 17.16
N SER A 117 7.14 -8.08 17.34
CA SER A 117 8.11 -8.16 16.23
C SER A 117 8.03 -9.48 15.46
N PHE A 118 7.81 -10.61 16.13
CA PHE A 118 7.69 -11.92 15.48
C PHE A 118 6.34 -12.07 14.76
N PHE A 119 5.24 -11.65 15.38
CA PHE A 119 3.92 -11.66 14.73
C PHE A 119 3.89 -10.76 13.50
N HIS A 120 4.54 -9.61 13.59
CA HIS A 120 4.63 -8.67 12.48
C HIS A 120 5.50 -9.22 11.35
N LEU A 121 6.62 -9.87 11.67
CA LEU A 121 7.46 -10.53 10.67
C LEU A 121 6.70 -11.67 9.95
N TYR A 122 6.01 -12.53 10.71
CA TYR A 122 5.21 -13.61 10.14
C TYR A 122 4.14 -13.08 9.19
N ASN A 123 3.39 -12.07 9.63
CA ASN A 123 2.38 -11.41 8.80
C ASN A 123 3.00 -10.80 7.54
N LEU A 124 4.15 -10.14 7.66
CA LEU A 124 4.84 -9.57 6.51
C LEU A 124 5.23 -10.63 5.49
N ILE A 125 5.81 -11.75 5.92
CA ILE A 125 6.21 -12.85 5.02
C ILE A 125 4.96 -13.47 4.37
N PHE A 126 3.90 -13.69 5.14
CA PHE A 126 2.64 -14.23 4.62
C PHE A 126 2.03 -13.30 3.56
N TRP A 127 1.86 -12.01 3.86
CA TRP A 127 1.28 -11.06 2.91
C TRP A 127 2.18 -10.81 1.69
N MET A 128 3.50 -10.82 1.88
CA MET A 128 4.47 -10.74 0.77
C MET A 128 4.34 -11.93 -0.18
N THR A 129 4.36 -13.16 0.35
CA THR A 129 4.27 -14.38 -0.49
C THR A 129 2.94 -14.43 -1.25
N VAL A 130 1.84 -14.20 -0.55
CA VAL A 130 0.49 -14.18 -1.14
C VAL A 130 0.35 -13.06 -2.18
N SER A 131 0.91 -11.87 -1.94
CA SER A 131 0.93 -10.77 -2.91
C SER A 131 1.77 -11.06 -4.14
N VAL A 132 2.95 -11.66 -3.98
CA VAL A 132 3.82 -12.06 -5.11
C VAL A 132 3.12 -13.11 -5.96
N ILE A 133 2.52 -14.13 -5.35
CA ILE A 133 1.77 -15.17 -6.06
C ILE A 133 0.60 -14.55 -6.85
N ALA A 134 -0.21 -13.69 -6.24
CA ALA A 134 -1.32 -13.02 -6.94
C ALA A 134 -0.84 -12.20 -8.15
N ASN A 135 0.28 -11.49 -8.01
CA ASN A 135 0.87 -10.71 -9.09
C ASN A 135 1.44 -11.59 -10.22
N LEU A 136 2.06 -12.73 -9.90
CA LEU A 136 2.52 -13.71 -10.90
C LEU A 136 1.35 -14.33 -11.67
N LEU A 137 0.26 -14.70 -10.98
CA LEU A 137 -0.96 -15.20 -11.59
C LEU A 137 -1.59 -14.17 -12.54
N LEU A 138 -1.61 -12.90 -12.12
CA LEU A 138 -2.09 -11.79 -12.94
C LEU A 138 -1.22 -11.61 -14.19
N PHE A 139 0.09 -11.64 -14.05
CA PHE A 139 1.03 -11.57 -15.18
C PHE A 139 0.81 -12.71 -16.18
N TYR A 140 0.66 -13.94 -15.68
CA TYR A 140 0.39 -15.12 -16.51
C TYR A 140 -0.92 -14.97 -17.30
N GLN A 141 -2.01 -14.55 -16.64
CA GLN A 141 -3.30 -14.37 -17.31
C GLN A 141 -3.26 -13.26 -18.37
N VAL A 142 -2.58 -12.14 -18.12
CA VAL A 142 -2.41 -11.08 -19.12
C VAL A 142 -1.63 -11.57 -20.34
N ARG A 143 -0.58 -12.36 -20.12
CA ARG A 143 0.18 -12.98 -21.22
C ARG A 143 -0.69 -13.95 -22.03
N ARG A 144 -1.52 -14.76 -21.36
CA ARG A 144 -2.47 -15.69 -22.00
C ARG A 144 -3.58 -14.97 -22.76
N ALA A 145 -4.11 -13.87 -22.24
CA ALA A 145 -5.11 -13.06 -22.93
C ALA A 145 -4.53 -12.44 -24.22
N ARG A 146 -3.27 -12.02 -24.18
CA ARG A 146 -2.56 -11.47 -25.34
C ARG A 146 -2.31 -12.51 -26.44
N SER A 147 -1.91 -13.74 -26.09
CA SER A 147 -1.67 -14.78 -27.11
C SER A 147 -2.94 -15.17 -27.88
N LYS A 148 -4.12 -14.95 -27.29
CA LYS A 148 -5.41 -15.16 -27.95
C LYS A 148 -5.86 -13.99 -28.83
N LEU A 149 -5.31 -12.79 -28.65
CA LEU A 149 -5.65 -11.57 -29.41
C LEU A 149 -4.57 -11.26 -30.46
N ILE A 150 -4.58 -12.01 -31.57
CA ILE A 150 -3.72 -11.76 -32.74
C ILE A 150 -4.46 -10.84 -33.73
N ARG A 151 -4.05 -9.56 -33.79
CA ARG A 151 -4.04 -8.61 -34.95
C ARG A 151 -4.37 -7.17 -34.55
N ALA A 152 -3.38 -6.31 -34.79
CA ALA A 152 -3.49 -4.92 -35.26
C ALA A 152 -4.16 -3.81 -34.42
N GLN A 153 -5.02 -4.07 -33.42
CA GLN A 153 -5.73 -2.99 -32.69
C GLN A 153 -5.25 -2.71 -31.24
N THR A 154 -4.31 -3.49 -30.71
CA THR A 154 -4.09 -3.61 -29.24
C THR A 154 -2.75 -3.10 -28.71
N SER A 155 -1.83 -2.57 -29.54
CA SER A 155 -0.45 -2.30 -29.10
C SER A 155 -0.33 -1.24 -27.99
N GLY A 156 -1.08 -0.14 -28.06
CA GLY A 156 -1.02 0.96 -27.08
C GLY A 156 -1.67 0.62 -25.73
N ALA A 157 -2.94 0.21 -25.74
CA ALA A 157 -3.69 -0.10 -24.52
C ALA A 157 -3.15 -1.33 -23.79
N SER A 158 -2.72 -2.36 -24.52
CA SER A 158 -2.13 -3.58 -23.94
C SER A 158 -0.73 -3.32 -23.35
N LYS A 159 0.11 -2.51 -24.03
CA LYS A 159 1.42 -2.09 -23.49
C LYS A 159 1.25 -1.26 -22.22
N LYS A 160 0.27 -0.35 -22.19
CA LYS A 160 -0.06 0.47 -21.01
C LYS A 160 -0.51 -0.38 -19.82
N ALA A 161 -1.34 -1.40 -20.05
CA ALA A 161 -1.76 -2.34 -19.02
C ALA A 161 -0.57 -3.16 -18.47
N HIS A 162 0.31 -3.64 -19.34
CA HIS A 162 1.52 -4.37 -18.93
C HIS A 162 2.46 -3.50 -18.10
N THR A 163 2.74 -2.27 -18.54
CA THR A 163 3.56 -1.32 -17.79
C THR A 163 2.93 -0.97 -16.44
N SER A 164 1.60 -0.80 -16.38
CA SER A 164 0.86 -0.57 -15.13
C SER A 164 1.11 -1.70 -14.13
N ILE A 165 0.92 -2.95 -14.57
CA ILE A 165 1.11 -4.13 -13.75
C ILE A 165 2.55 -4.19 -13.25
N THR A 166 3.54 -4.14 -14.15
CA THR A 166 4.97 -4.23 -13.79
C THR A 166 5.39 -3.15 -12.79
N ILE A 167 4.95 -1.89 -12.95
CA ILE A 167 5.29 -0.83 -12.00
C ILE A 167 4.62 -1.08 -10.64
N THR A 168 3.34 -1.46 -10.62
CA THR A 168 2.66 -1.76 -9.35
C THR A 168 3.23 -2.98 -8.64
N THR A 169 3.68 -4.01 -9.36
CA THR A 169 4.37 -5.16 -8.77
C THR A 169 5.71 -4.77 -8.17
N LEU A 170 6.48 -3.93 -8.86
CA LEU A 170 7.78 -3.49 -8.38
C LEU A 170 7.62 -2.61 -7.12
N ALA A 171 6.65 -1.71 -7.11
CA ALA A 171 6.34 -0.88 -5.94
C ALA A 171 5.90 -1.71 -4.73
N MET A 172 5.06 -2.74 -4.93
CA MET A 172 4.65 -3.65 -3.86
C MET A 172 5.81 -4.50 -3.33
N ILE A 173 6.66 -5.05 -4.21
CA ILE A 173 7.85 -5.81 -3.79
C ILE A 173 8.79 -4.92 -2.98
N ALA A 174 9.08 -3.71 -3.47
CA ALA A 174 9.94 -2.76 -2.76
C ALA A 174 9.38 -2.40 -1.38
N PHE A 175 8.07 -2.22 -1.23
CA PHE A 175 7.42 -2.01 0.07
C PHE A 175 7.62 -3.17 1.04
N TYR A 176 7.37 -4.41 0.60
CA TYR A 176 7.52 -5.57 1.47
C TYR A 176 8.99 -5.84 1.83
N VAL A 177 9.90 -5.66 0.86
CA VAL A 177 11.34 -5.83 1.09
C VAL A 177 11.87 -4.78 2.06
N THR A 178 11.48 -3.51 1.92
CA THR A 178 11.92 -2.43 2.82
C THR A 178 11.36 -2.60 4.24
N ASN A 179 10.10 -3.00 4.39
CA ASN A 179 9.54 -3.30 5.72
C ASN A 179 10.11 -4.59 6.33
N GLY A 180 10.39 -5.61 5.51
CA GLY A 180 10.98 -6.88 5.94
C GLY A 180 12.44 -6.73 6.36
N SER A 181 13.25 -6.03 5.57
CA SER A 181 14.65 -5.75 5.90
C SER A 181 14.77 -4.93 7.18
N PHE A 182 13.88 -3.96 7.38
CA PHE A 182 13.78 -3.19 8.62
C PHE A 182 13.47 -4.08 9.84
N LEU A 183 12.51 -5.00 9.72
CA LEU A 183 12.14 -5.91 10.81
C LEU A 183 13.23 -6.92 11.14
N LEU A 184 13.91 -7.46 10.12
CA LEU A 184 15.03 -8.37 10.33
C LEU A 184 16.19 -7.65 11.01
N MET A 185 16.54 -6.44 10.54
CA MET A 185 17.50 -5.56 11.22
C MET A 185 17.09 -5.29 12.68
N TYR A 186 15.80 -5.01 12.93
CA TYR A 186 15.28 -4.81 14.28
C TYR A 186 15.42 -6.06 15.16
N ILE A 187 15.24 -7.27 14.63
CA ILE A 187 15.30 -8.50 15.43
C ILE A 187 16.75 -8.88 15.74
N PHE A 188 17.64 -8.81 14.75
CA PHE A 188 19.03 -9.26 14.90
C PHE A 188 19.94 -8.23 15.57
N TYR A 189 19.71 -6.94 15.37
CA TYR A 189 20.62 -5.87 15.81
C TYR A 189 20.01 -4.92 16.85
N TYR A 190 18.96 -5.38 17.55
CA TYR A 190 18.31 -4.57 18.57
C TYR A 190 19.30 -4.18 19.68
N GLY A 191 19.68 -2.90 19.73
CA GLY A 191 20.50 -2.34 20.81
C GLY A 191 22.01 -2.48 20.67
N THR A 192 22.52 -3.06 19.58
CA THR A 192 23.97 -3.27 19.38
C THR A 192 24.63 -2.25 18.47
N THR A 193 23.90 -1.67 17.51
CA THR A 193 24.52 -0.90 16.40
C THR A 193 23.69 0.33 16.02
N SER A 194 24.35 1.48 15.87
CA SER A 194 23.75 2.77 15.44
C SER A 194 23.14 2.73 14.03
N TYR A 195 23.49 1.73 13.22
CA TYR A 195 22.96 1.50 11.88
C TYR A 195 21.45 1.23 11.84
N PHE A 196 20.88 0.67 12.92
CA PHE A 196 19.45 0.42 13.02
C PHE A 196 18.61 1.70 12.85
N SER A 197 19.11 2.81 13.40
CA SER A 197 18.45 4.13 13.32
C SER A 197 18.38 4.69 11.90
N TYR A 198 19.31 4.31 11.02
CA TYR A 198 19.27 4.69 9.60
C TYR A 198 18.29 3.83 8.80
N ALA A 199 18.14 2.54 9.14
CA ALA A 199 17.14 1.67 8.52
C ALA A 199 15.69 2.18 8.78
N GLU A 200 15.45 2.82 9.94
CA GLU A 200 14.17 3.48 10.24
C GLU A 200 13.82 4.60 9.26
N ILE A 201 14.81 5.29 8.69
CA ILE A 201 14.61 6.41 7.76
C ILE A 201 14.15 5.91 6.39
N MET A 202 14.53 4.70 5.99
CA MET A 202 14.15 4.12 4.69
C MET A 202 12.69 3.66 4.64
N ARG A 203 12.10 3.35 5.80
CA ARG A 203 10.77 2.75 5.90
C ARG A 203 9.63 3.64 5.36
N PRO A 204 9.56 4.95 5.67
CA PRO A 204 8.57 5.86 5.07
C PRO A 204 8.62 5.88 3.55
N PHE A 205 9.81 5.90 2.95
CA PHE A 205 9.96 5.89 1.49
C PHE A 205 9.39 4.63 0.85
N GLY A 206 9.57 3.46 1.49
CA GLY A 206 8.95 2.22 1.03
C GLY A 206 7.42 2.26 1.08
N ASN A 207 6.87 2.83 2.16
CA ASN A 207 5.42 3.03 2.32
C ASN A 207 4.86 4.03 1.31
N ASP A 208 5.54 5.14 1.11
CA ASP A 208 5.16 6.21 0.16
C ASP A 208 5.25 5.72 -1.30
N LEU A 209 6.25 4.89 -1.62
CA LEU A 209 6.35 4.27 -2.94
C LEU A 209 5.09 3.45 -3.24
N GLN A 210 4.62 2.67 -2.26
CA GLN A 210 3.42 1.86 -2.45
C GLN A 210 2.16 2.70 -2.58
N THR A 211 1.95 3.69 -1.71
CA THR A 211 0.71 4.49 -1.72
C THR A 211 0.66 5.44 -2.92
N CYS A 212 1.73 6.18 -3.16
CA CYS A 212 1.77 7.22 -4.20
C CYS A 212 1.93 6.60 -5.60
N VAL A 213 2.91 5.71 -5.81
CA VAL A 213 3.18 5.18 -7.16
C VAL A 213 2.04 4.30 -7.64
N VAL A 214 1.46 3.45 -6.79
CA VAL A 214 0.31 2.61 -7.20
C VAL A 214 -0.89 3.46 -7.59
N THR A 215 -1.16 4.55 -6.84
CA THR A 215 -2.26 5.47 -7.12
C THR A 215 -2.03 6.24 -8.42
N TRP A 216 -0.83 6.79 -8.62
CA TRP A 216 -0.47 7.49 -9.86
C TRP A 216 -0.52 6.58 -11.08
N VAL A 217 0.01 5.37 -10.96
CA VAL A 217 -0.03 4.39 -12.04
C VAL A 217 -1.48 4.03 -12.36
N PHE A 218 -2.33 3.83 -11.36
CA PHE A 218 -3.76 3.56 -11.59
C PHE A 218 -4.45 4.74 -12.29
N TYR A 219 -4.23 5.96 -11.81
CA TYR A 219 -4.77 7.19 -12.41
C TYR A 219 -4.36 7.31 -13.88
N LEU A 220 -3.07 7.14 -14.18
CA LEU A 220 -2.55 7.29 -15.54
C LEU A 220 -2.97 6.16 -16.48
N THR A 221 -3.27 4.96 -15.97
CA THR A 221 -3.49 3.76 -16.78
C THR A 221 -4.95 3.35 -16.93
N HIS A 222 -5.81 3.75 -16.00
CA HIS A 222 -7.22 3.38 -16.02
C HIS A 222 -8.02 4.20 -17.06
N PRO A 223 -8.86 3.55 -17.90
CA PRO A 223 -9.62 4.23 -18.94
C PRO A 223 -10.68 5.19 -18.40
N ALA A 224 -11.15 5.02 -17.15
CA ALA A 224 -12.11 5.95 -16.53
C ALA A 224 -11.53 7.36 -16.28
N PHE A 225 -10.22 7.47 -16.08
CA PHE A 225 -9.53 8.77 -15.89
C PHE A 225 -8.92 9.31 -17.18
N GLN A 226 -8.73 8.44 -18.17
CA GLN A 226 -8.50 8.86 -19.56
C GLN A 226 -9.85 9.14 -20.21
N GLN A 227 -10.54 10.17 -19.73
CA GLN A 227 -11.57 10.77 -20.57
C GLN A 227 -10.91 11.06 -21.91
N ARG A 228 -11.50 10.47 -22.95
CA ARG A 228 -11.21 10.82 -24.32
C ARG A 228 -11.48 12.32 -24.43
N THR A 229 -10.44 13.13 -24.52
CA THR A 229 -10.49 14.40 -25.25
C THR A 229 -10.82 14.05 -26.70
N THR A 230 -12.09 13.76 -26.96
CA THR A 230 -12.62 13.57 -28.29
C THR A 230 -13.57 14.74 -28.52
N SER A 231 -13.11 15.65 -29.36
CA SER A 231 -13.93 16.49 -30.24
C SER A 231 -14.50 17.80 -29.72
N SER A 232 -13.66 18.70 -29.20
CA SER A 232 -13.92 20.15 -29.37
C SER A 232 -13.24 20.69 -30.63
N ASP A 233 -12.08 20.15 -31.02
CA ASP A 233 -11.34 20.63 -32.20
C ASP A 233 -11.85 20.06 -33.54
N LEU A 234 -12.54 18.90 -33.53
CA LEU A 234 -13.13 18.31 -34.74
C LEU A 234 -14.47 18.95 -35.15
N ILE A 235 -15.15 19.65 -34.24
CA ILE A 235 -16.37 20.41 -34.53
C ILE A 235 -16.04 21.75 -35.19
N PHE A 236 -14.85 22.32 -34.96
CA PHE A 236 -14.44 23.58 -35.59
C PHE A 236 -13.84 23.40 -37.00
N SER A 237 -13.30 22.23 -37.33
CA SER A 237 -12.79 21.95 -38.69
C SER A 237 -13.88 21.50 -39.68
N THR A 238 -15.03 21.03 -39.22
CA THR A 238 -16.13 20.61 -40.10
C THR A 238 -17.06 21.77 -40.49
N SER A 239 -17.16 22.82 -39.68
CA SER A 239 -17.92 24.03 -40.04
C SER A 239 -17.24 24.88 -41.13
N SER A 240 -15.90 24.85 -41.22
CA SER A 240 -15.15 25.57 -42.25
C SER A 240 -15.04 24.83 -43.60
N SER A 241 -15.13 23.50 -43.61
CA SER A 241 -15.13 22.71 -44.86
C SER A 241 -16.52 22.56 -45.48
N PHE A 242 -17.59 22.56 -44.66
CA PHE A 242 -18.97 22.54 -45.15
C PHE A 242 -19.38 23.88 -45.79
N ARG A 243 -18.87 25.01 -45.29
CA ARG A 243 -19.15 26.34 -45.86
C ARG A 243 -18.52 26.55 -47.24
N ARG A 244 -17.29 26.05 -47.47
CA ARG A 244 -16.64 26.15 -48.80
C ARG A 244 -17.26 25.24 -49.87
N ARG A 245 -18.00 24.19 -49.49
CA ARG A 245 -18.63 23.29 -50.46
C ARG A 245 -20.01 23.77 -50.93
N ALA A 246 -20.68 24.61 -50.14
CA ALA A 246 -21.95 25.23 -50.52
C ALA A 246 -21.75 26.41 -51.50
N GLU A 247 -20.66 27.18 -51.37
CA GLU A 247 -20.39 28.34 -52.25
C GLU A 247 -19.91 27.97 -53.67
N ASN A 248 -19.40 26.74 -53.90
CA ASN A 248 -18.96 26.29 -55.23
C ASN A 248 -20.03 25.49 -56.01
N SER A 249 -21.29 25.50 -55.55
CA SER A 249 -22.40 24.78 -56.21
C SER A 249 -23.47 25.71 -56.80
N VAL A 250 -23.22 27.02 -56.81
CA VAL A 250 -24.03 28.01 -57.51
C VAL A 250 -23.08 28.86 -58.33
N PHE A 251 -22.82 28.44 -59.56
CA PHE A 251 -22.58 29.23 -60.79
C PHE A 251 -22.16 28.26 -61.90
#